data_AF-A0A7J3RBA3-F1
#
_entry.id   AF-A0A7J3RBA3-F1
#
_cell.length_a   1.000
_cell.length_b   1.000
_cell.length_c   1.000
_cell.angle_alpha   90.00
_cell.angle_beta   90.00
_cell.angle_gamma   90.00
#
_symmetry.space_group_name_H-M   'P 1'
#
loop_
_entity.id
_entity.type
_entity.pdbx_description
1 polymer ?
#
loop_
_entity_poly.entity_id
_entity_poly.type
_entity_poly.pdbx_seq_one_letter_code
_entity_poly.pdbx_strand_id
1 'polypeptide(L)' 'MLIKSGRYCEFCAPNGQLLPLSKIIERMVKAVVKKQGVSEDVALQRVIAHLRKMPAWKDFIEKLEKETT' A
#
# COMPACT_ATOMS: atom_id res chain seq x y z
N MET A 1 19.74 10.45 4.47
CA MET A 1 19.89 9.35 3.50
C MET A 1 18.80 9.51 2.45
N LEU A 2 19.13 10.11 1.30
CA LEU A 2 18.20 10.26 0.17
C LEU A 2 18.28 8.97 -0.66
N ILE A 3 17.19 8.20 -0.73
CA ILE A 3 17.19 6.90 -1.42
C ILE A 3 17.11 7.14 -2.93
N LYS A 4 18.29 7.21 -3.56
CA LYS A 4 18.56 7.22 -5.01
C LYS A 4 18.41 5.82 -5.66
N SER A 5 17.49 4.96 -5.21
CA SER A 5 17.55 3.52 -5.55
C SER A 5 16.73 3.06 -6.75
N GLY A 6 15.76 3.84 -7.26
CA GLY A 6 14.88 3.38 -8.35
C GLY A 6 14.06 2.12 -8.03
N ARG A 7 14.02 1.67 -6.75
CA ARG A 7 13.35 0.42 -6.33
C ARG A 7 11.85 0.57 -6.12
N TYR A 8 11.40 1.80 -5.85
CA TYR A 8 10.01 2.09 -5.52
C TYR A 8 9.49 3.22 -6.40
N CYS A 9 8.25 3.14 -6.85
CA CYS A 9 7.66 4.18 -7.68
C CYS A 9 7.47 5.49 -6.88
N GLU A 10 7.40 6.60 -7.61
CA GLU A 10 7.19 7.94 -7.05
C GLU A 10 5.92 8.03 -6.19
N PHE A 11 4.91 7.22 -6.50
CA PHE A 11 3.69 7.13 -5.69
C PHE A 11 3.92 6.49 -4.31
N CYS A 12 4.83 5.51 -4.22
CA CYS A 12 5.16 4.80 -2.98
C CYS A 12 6.17 5.58 -2.13
N ALA A 13 7.09 6.30 -2.77
CA ALA A 13 8.18 7.00 -2.12
C ALA A 13 8.47 8.38 -2.77
N PRO A 14 7.54 9.35 -2.68
CA PRO A 14 7.66 10.64 -3.38
C PRO A 14 8.88 11.45 -2.96
N ASN A 15 9.33 11.28 -1.71
CA ASN A 15 10.52 11.95 -1.17
C ASN A 15 11.71 10.99 -1.04
N GLY A 16 11.69 9.86 -1.76
CA GLY A 16 12.65 8.77 -1.58
C GLY A 16 12.48 8.02 -0.26
N GLN A 17 11.36 8.19 0.45
CA GLN A 17 11.03 7.39 1.63
C GLN A 17 9.64 6.79 1.46
N LEU A 18 9.49 5.52 1.83
CA LEU A 18 8.19 4.85 1.82
C LEU A 18 7.20 5.63 2.70
N LEU A 19 6.02 5.88 2.17
CA LEU A 19 4.94 6.49 2.94
C LEU A 19 4.49 5.57 4.10
N PRO A 20 3.80 6.09 5.11
CA PRO A 20 3.16 5.23 6.10
C PRO A 20 2.20 4.23 5.43
N LEU A 21 2.18 2.97 5.89
CA LEU A 21 1.35 1.91 5.32
C LEU A 21 -0.13 2.32 5.24
N SER A 22 -0.66 2.94 6.30
CA SER A 22 -2.03 3.45 6.35
C SER A 22 -2.32 4.47 5.24
N LYS A 23 -1.36 5.33 4.90
CA LYS A 23 -1.49 6.33 3.83
C LYS A 23 -1.45 5.72 2.43
N ILE A 24 -0.66 4.67 2.24
CA ILE A 24 -0.67 3.91 0.98
C ILE A 24 -1.99 3.18 0.80
N ILE A 25 -2.47 2.49 1.83
CA ILE A 25 -3.76 1.81 1.80
C ILE A 25 -4.87 2.81 1.46
N GLU A 26 -4.96 3.94 2.18
CA GLU A 26 -5.96 4.98 1.93
C GLU A 26 -5.95 5.48 0.47
N ARG A 27 -4.76 5.78 -0.08
CA ARG A 27 -4.60 6.27 -1.46
C ARG A 27 -4.99 5.21 -2.49
N MET A 28 -4.55 3.97 -2.29
CA MET A 28 -4.84 2.89 -3.23
C MET A 28 -6.32 2.50 -3.20
N VAL A 29 -6.96 2.50 -2.02
CA VAL A 29 -8.40 2.25 -1.87
C VAL A 29 -9.19 3.30 -2.63
N LYS A 30 -8.94 4.59 -2.40
CA LYS A 30 -9.59 5.68 -3.15
C LYS A 30 -9.40 5.55 -4.65
N ALA A 31 -8.20 5.17 -5.09
CA ALA A 31 -7.91 4.96 -6.51
C ALA A 31 -8.69 3.76 -7.09
N VAL A 32 -8.80 2.65 -6.36
CA VAL A 32 -9.54 1.45 -6.78
C VAL A 32 -11.04 1.73 -6.83
N VAL A 33 -11.61 2.38 -5.82
CA VAL A 33 -13.02 2.81 -5.80
C VAL A 33 -13.30 3.70 -7.02
N LYS A 34 -12.48 4.74 -7.24
CA LYS A 34 -12.66 5.67 -8.36
C LYS A 34 -12.53 4.99 -9.74
N LYS A 35 -11.60 4.05 -9.89
CA LYS A 35 -11.33 3.40 -11.20
C LYS A 35 -12.24 2.22 -11.50
N GLN A 36 -12.66 1.47 -10.49
CA GLN A 36 -13.36 0.20 -10.64
C GLN A 36 -14.82 0.27 -10.19
N GLY A 37 -15.25 1.36 -9.55
CA GLY A 37 -16.63 1.55 -9.09
C GLY A 37 -17.07 0.55 -8.02
N VAL A 38 -16.12 -0.01 -7.25
CA VAL A 38 -16.40 -0.99 -6.18
C VAL A 38 -16.57 -0.30 -4.82
N SER A 39 -17.16 -0.99 -3.85
CA SER A 39 -17.24 -0.52 -2.47
C SER A 39 -15.86 -0.40 -1.83
N GLU A 40 -15.77 0.44 -0.78
CA GLU A 40 -14.52 0.63 -0.03
C GLU A 40 -13.99 -0.67 0.58
N ASP A 41 -14.87 -1.53 1.12
CA ASP A 41 -14.47 -2.83 1.68
C ASP A 41 -13.83 -3.75 0.64
N VAL A 42 -14.45 -3.84 -0.55
CA VAL A 42 -13.92 -4.63 -1.67
C VAL A 42 -12.60 -4.05 -2.16
N ALA A 43 -12.49 -2.72 -2.23
CA ALA A 43 -11.25 -2.04 -2.58
C ALA A 43 -10.15 -2.31 -1.53
N LEU A 44 -10.46 -2.25 -0.24
CA LEU A 44 -9.53 -2.52 0.85
C LEU A 44 -8.98 -3.94 0.77
N GLN A 45 -9.84 -4.94 0.60
CA GLN A 45 -9.41 -6.34 0.45
C GLN A 45 -8.49 -6.51 -0.77
N ARG A 46 -8.82 -5.89 -1.91
CA ARG A 46 -7.99 -5.92 -3.12
C ARG A 46 -6.63 -5.25 -2.89
N VAL A 47 -6.60 -4.12 -2.20
CA VAL A 47 -5.38 -3.39 -1.89
C VAL A 47 -4.49 -4.19 -0.94
N ILE A 48 -5.04 -4.75 0.14
CA ILE A 48 -4.27 -5.61 1.05
C ILE A 48 -3.69 -6.81 0.30
N ALA A 49 -4.51 -7.51 -0.50
CA ALA A 49 -4.06 -8.65 -1.31
C ALA A 49 -2.98 -8.26 -2.33
N HIS A 50 -3.02 -7.04 -2.86
CA HIS A 50 -1.97 -6.50 -3.73
C HIS A 50 -0.68 -6.21 -2.95
N LEU A 51 -0.77 -5.52 -1.80
CA LEU A 51 0.39 -5.16 -0.98
C LEU A 51 1.12 -6.39 -0.42
N ARG A 52 0.42 -7.50 -0.12
CA ARG A 52 1.03 -8.78 0.25
C ARG A 52 2.02 -9.31 -0.79
N LYS A 53 1.81 -9.01 -2.07
CA LYS A 53 2.67 -9.43 -3.19
C LYS A 53 3.82 -8.47 -3.44
N MET A 54 3.85 -7.30 -2.78
CA MET A 54 4.87 -6.29 -2.96
C MET A 54 5.98 -6.45 -1.92
N PRO A 55 7.24 -6.69 -2.33
CA PRO A 55 8.37 -6.82 -1.39
C PRO A 55 8.53 -5.63 -0.44
N ALA A 56 8.17 -4.42 -0.89
CA ALA A 56 8.25 -3.19 -0.10
C ALA A 56 7.30 -3.18 1.11
N TRP A 57 6.19 -3.95 1.06
CA TRP A 57 5.07 -3.84 2.00
C TRP A 57 4.69 -5.17 2.65
N LYS A 58 5.21 -6.29 2.14
CA LYS A 58 4.88 -7.63 2.63
C LYS A 58 5.05 -7.76 4.14
N ASP A 59 6.23 -7.42 4.66
CA ASP A 59 6.53 -7.55 6.09
C ASP A 59 5.62 -6.66 6.96
N PHE A 60 5.23 -5.48 6.45
CA PHE A 60 4.32 -4.57 7.14
C PHE A 60 2.90 -5.12 7.20
N ILE A 61 2.42 -5.74 6.11
CA ILE A 61 1.10 -6.37 6.06
C ILE A 61 1.04 -7.61 6.96
N GLU A 62 2.07 -8.47 6.91
CA GLU A 62 2.15 -9.66 7.77
C GLU A 62 2.15 -9.28 9.26
N LYS A 63 2.78 -8.16 9.62
CA LYS A 63 2.73 -7.62 10.99
C LYS A 63 1.34 -7.11 11.36
N LEU A 64 0.68 -6.35 10.48
CA LEU A 64 -0.67 -5.82 10.70
C LEU A 64 -1.69 -6.94 10.99
N GLU A 65 -1.59 -8.05 10.26
CA GLU A 65 -2.50 -9.19 10.40
C GLU A 65 -2.33 -9.91 11.74
N LYS A 66 -1.09 -10.00 12.24
CA LYS A 66 -0.80 -10.60 13.55
C LYS A 66 -1.28 -9.76 14.72
N GLU A 67 -1.36 -8.43 14.57
CA GLU A 67 -1.86 -7.52 15.61
C GLU A 67 -3.40 -7.43 15.64
N THR A 68 -4.07 -7.96 14.61
CA THR A 68 -5.55 -7.95 14.47
C THR A 68 -6.17 -9.33 14.74
N THR A 69 -5.36 -10.35 15.08
CA THR A 69 -5.79 -11.72 15.42
C THR A 69 -5.63 -11.94 16.93
#